data_AF-A0A936AE83-F1
#
_entry.id   AF-A0A936AE83-F1
#
_cell.length_a   1.000
_cell.length_b   1.000
_cell.length_c   1.000
_cell.angle_alpha   90.00
_cell.angle_beta   90.00
_cell.angle_gamma   90.00
#
_symmetry.space_group_name_H-M   'P 1'
#
loop_
_entity.id
_entity.type
_entity.pdbx_description
1 polymer ?
#
loop_
_entity_poly.entity_id
_entity_poly.type
_entity_poly.pdbx_seq_one_letter_code
_entity_poly.pdbx_strand_id
1 'polypeptide(L)'
;MTLYLDAEWTLDQNIFLLGYAFADGRTGALYGPKLTKKNFIALVEGVQYIIIYGPDIAYLEKHFDISLKETFICIHALRLFRQVLPGLNSYKLAYIEQLYAVGRQKRKYKTSVFTIWRDWADKDKRRHVIQYNTEDVVNLRKLFRIICSRYQITDEQILSCRLI
;
A
#
# COMPACT_ATOMS: atom_id res chain seq x y z
N MET A 1 3.37 -10.48 12.57
CA MET A 1 4.03 -9.30 11.96
C MET A 1 3.07 -8.59 10.99
N THR A 2 3.15 -7.27 10.84
CA THR A 2 2.29 -6.49 9.95
C THR A 2 3.07 -5.94 8.76
N LEU A 3 2.52 -6.14 7.56
CA LEU A 3 3.08 -5.71 6.28
C LEU A 3 2.11 -4.71 5.62
N TYR A 4 2.64 -3.62 5.09
CA TYR A 4 1.91 -2.62 4.32
C TYR A 4 2.31 -2.76 2.86
N LEU A 5 1.33 -2.85 1.96
CA LEU A 5 1.56 -3.06 0.53
C LEU A 5 0.86 -1.99 -0.29
N ASP A 6 1.45 -1.67 -1.44
CA ASP A 6 0.88 -0.83 -2.49
C ASP A 6 1.42 -1.32 -3.84
N ALA A 7 0.53 -1.53 -4.81
CA ALA A 7 0.89 -2.10 -6.11
C ALA A 7 0.58 -1.11 -7.23
N GLU A 8 1.52 -0.94 -8.15
CA GLU A 8 1.27 -0.26 -9.41
C GLU A 8 1.01 -1.30 -10.50
N TRP A 9 -0.10 -1.10 -11.21
CA TRP A 9 -0.61 -2.02 -12.22
C TRP A 9 -0.99 -1.28 -13.51
N THR A 10 -0.91 -2.01 -14.62
CA THR A 10 -1.29 -1.55 -15.96
C THR A 10 -2.79 -1.68 -16.19
N LEU A 11 -3.35 -1.09 -17.26
CA LEU A 11 -4.80 -1.16 -17.54
C LEU A 11 -5.33 -2.59 -17.69
N ASP A 12 -4.49 -3.53 -18.12
CA ASP A 12 -4.74 -4.98 -18.18
C ASP A 12 -4.51 -5.70 -16.84
N GLN A 13 -4.35 -4.93 -15.75
CA GLN A 13 -4.21 -5.38 -14.36
C GLN A 13 -2.93 -6.17 -14.08
N ASN A 14 -1.89 -6.00 -14.90
CA ASN A 14 -0.60 -6.61 -14.65
C ASN A 14 0.21 -5.73 -13.69
N ILE A 15 0.62 -6.30 -12.56
CA ILE A 15 1.47 -5.62 -11.59
C ILE A 15 2.89 -5.52 -12.17
N PHE A 16 3.48 -4.33 -12.11
CA PHE A 16 4.86 -4.09 -12.53
C PHE A 16 5.77 -3.57 -11.41
N LEU A 17 5.17 -3.11 -10.31
CA LEU A 17 5.86 -2.62 -9.13
C LEU A 17 5.01 -2.90 -7.88
N LEU A 18 5.65 -3.43 -6.85
CA LEU A 18 5.05 -3.67 -5.54
C LEU A 18 5.92 -3.04 -4.46
N GLY A 19 5.42 -2.02 -3.81
CA GLY A 19 6.03 -1.38 -2.65
C GLY A 19 5.66 -2.13 -1.39
N TYR A 20 6.58 -2.16 -0.42
CA TYR A 20 6.29 -2.72 0.89
C TYR A 20 6.95 -1.97 2.04
N ALA A 21 6.28 -1.99 3.20
CA ALA A 21 6.83 -1.56 4.48
C ALA A 21 6.41 -2.55 5.57
N PHE A 22 7.33 -2.97 6.42
CA PHE A 22 7.05 -3.72 7.64
C PHE A 22 6.81 -2.76 8.80
N ALA A 23 6.03 -3.20 9.79
CA ALA A 23 5.80 -2.44 11.02
C ALA A 23 7.10 -2.07 11.77
N ASP A 24 8.15 -2.88 11.63
CA ASP A 24 9.43 -2.72 12.35
C ASP A 24 10.37 -1.63 11.79
N GLY A 25 10.13 -1.14 10.56
CA GLY A 25 11.07 -0.23 9.92
C GLY A 25 11.37 -0.57 8.49
N ARG A 26 11.55 -1.86 8.18
CA ARG A 26 12.07 -2.35 6.89
C ARG A 26 11.12 -2.01 5.74
N THR A 27 11.67 -1.55 4.62
CA THR A 27 10.89 -1.13 3.45
C THR A 27 11.63 -1.49 2.17
N GLY A 28 10.90 -1.59 1.06
CA GLY A 28 11.50 -1.78 -0.25
C GLY A 28 10.45 -1.88 -1.34
N ALA A 29 10.89 -2.38 -2.50
CA ALA A 29 10.00 -2.65 -3.61
C ALA A 29 10.44 -3.89 -4.40
N LEU A 30 9.48 -4.64 -4.92
CA LEU A 30 9.68 -5.70 -5.91
C LEU A 30 9.27 -5.17 -7.29
N TYR A 31 10.16 -5.28 -8.27
CA TYR A 31 9.90 -4.89 -9.65
C TYR A 31 10.87 -5.58 -10.61
N GLY A 32 10.52 -5.59 -11.90
CA GLY A 32 11.35 -6.22 -12.94
C GLY A 32 11.65 -7.68 -12.59
N PRO A 33 12.91 -8.15 -12.70
CA PRO A 33 13.28 -9.53 -12.38
C PRO A 33 13.04 -9.95 -10.92
N LYS A 34 12.85 -8.99 -10.00
CA LYS A 34 12.58 -9.28 -8.59
C LYS A 34 11.09 -9.50 -8.31
N LEU A 35 10.19 -9.08 -9.20
CA LEU A 35 8.75 -9.27 -9.05
C LEU A 35 8.36 -10.68 -9.49
N THR A 36 8.56 -11.65 -8.60
CA THR A 36 8.28 -13.06 -8.84
C THR A 36 7.45 -13.64 -7.71
N LYS A 37 6.65 -14.68 -7.97
CA LYS A 37 5.89 -15.41 -6.94
C LYS A 37 6.77 -15.87 -5.79
N LYS A 38 7.97 -16.40 -6.09
CA LYS A 38 8.96 -16.83 -5.08
C LYS A 38 9.36 -15.69 -4.13
N ASN A 39 9.73 -14.53 -4.69
CA ASN A 39 10.15 -13.39 -3.87
C ASN A 39 8.97 -12.79 -3.10
N PHE A 40 7.77 -12.82 -3.68
CA PHE A 40 6.57 -12.40 -2.98
C PHE A 40 6.24 -13.32 -1.80
N ILE A 41 6.29 -14.64 -1.97
CA ILE A 41 6.10 -15.62 -0.88
C ILE A 41 7.12 -15.38 0.23
N ALA A 42 8.40 -15.19 -0.11
CA ALA A 42 9.44 -14.88 0.87
C ALA A 42 9.19 -13.53 1.59
N LEU A 43 8.61 -12.54 0.90
CA LEU A 43 8.25 -11.26 1.51
C LEU A 43 7.12 -11.40 2.54
N VAL A 44 6.15 -12.27 2.29
CA VAL A 44 4.98 -12.47 3.17
C VAL A 44 5.19 -13.56 4.22
N GLU A 45 6.35 -14.22 4.25
CA GLU A 45 6.68 -15.24 5.25
C GLU A 45 6.66 -14.65 6.68
N GLY A 46 5.93 -15.31 7.58
CA GLY A 46 5.75 -14.85 8.97
C GLY A 46 4.88 -13.60 9.13
N VAL A 47 4.24 -13.12 8.06
CA VAL A 47 3.25 -12.03 8.12
C VAL A 47 1.91 -12.58 8.59
N GLN A 48 1.24 -11.83 9.46
CA GLN A 48 -0.10 -12.14 9.94
C GLN A 48 -1.13 -11.16 9.38
N TYR A 49 -0.78 -9.87 9.35
CA TYR A 49 -1.63 -8.80 8.85
C TYR A 49 -1.04 -8.17 7.60
N ILE A 50 -1.86 -8.02 6.56
CA ILE A 50 -1.53 -7.24 5.37
C ILE A 50 -2.44 -6.02 5.34
N ILE A 51 -1.87 -4.82 5.35
CA ILE A 51 -2.60 -3.56 5.32
C ILE A 51 -2.44 -2.95 3.93
N ILE A 52 -3.56 -2.68 3.27
CA ILE A 52 -3.62 -2.01 1.96
C ILE A 52 -4.55 -0.80 2.00
N TYR A 53 -4.30 0.17 1.11
CA TYR A 53 -5.14 1.36 0.99
C TYR A 53 -6.06 1.31 -0.23
N GLY A 54 -5.60 0.68 -1.32
CA GLY A 54 -6.30 0.56 -2.60
C GLY A 54 -6.94 -0.82 -2.83
N PRO A 55 -7.32 -1.12 -4.08
CA PRO A 55 -7.92 -2.41 -4.48
C PRO A 55 -6.89 -3.55 -4.65
N ASP A 56 -5.67 -3.39 -4.15
CA ASP A 56 -4.47 -4.11 -4.61
C ASP A 56 -4.49 -5.62 -4.37
N ILE A 57 -5.21 -6.09 -3.34
CA ILE A 57 -5.25 -7.51 -2.97
C ILE A 57 -5.74 -8.40 -4.12
N ALA A 58 -6.82 -8.03 -4.80
CA ALA A 58 -7.35 -8.84 -5.90
C ALA A 58 -6.37 -8.94 -7.08
N TYR A 59 -5.62 -7.86 -7.34
CA TYR A 59 -4.59 -7.86 -8.39
C TYR A 59 -3.39 -8.71 -7.99
N LEU A 60 -3.00 -8.67 -6.71
CA LEU A 60 -1.91 -9.51 -6.19
C LEU A 60 -2.26 -10.99 -6.23
N GLU A 61 -3.48 -11.36 -5.81
CA GLU A 61 -3.99 -12.73 -5.86
C GLU A 61 -3.97 -13.26 -7.30
N LYS A 62 -4.46 -12.49 -8.26
CA LYS A 62 -4.44 -12.84 -9.69
C LYS A 62 -3.02 -12.92 -10.24
N HIS A 63 -2.15 -11.96 -9.93
CA HIS A 63 -0.81 -11.87 -10.49
C HIS A 63 0.12 -12.98 -9.99
N PHE A 64 0.03 -13.34 -8.70
CA PHE A 64 0.86 -14.38 -8.11
C PHE A 64 0.18 -15.74 -8.05
N ASP A 65 -1.10 -15.84 -8.41
CA ASP A 65 -1.90 -17.06 -8.34
C ASP A 65 -1.88 -17.65 -6.91
N ILE A 66 -2.37 -16.86 -5.95
CA ILE A 66 -2.40 -17.18 -4.51
C ILE A 66 -3.68 -16.63 -3.87
N SER A 67 -4.11 -17.24 -2.77
CA SER A 67 -5.23 -16.75 -1.94
C SER A 67 -4.72 -15.96 -0.73
N LEU A 68 -4.55 -14.65 -0.87
CA LEU A 68 -4.08 -13.78 0.21
C LEU A 68 -5.12 -13.64 1.33
N LYS A 69 -6.40 -13.48 0.98
CA LYS A 69 -7.48 -13.26 1.95
C LYS A 69 -7.77 -14.48 2.84
N GLU A 70 -7.45 -15.67 2.32
CA GLU A 70 -7.55 -16.94 3.03
C GLU A 70 -6.34 -17.19 3.95
N THR A 71 -5.16 -16.74 3.53
CA THR A 71 -3.90 -16.98 4.24
C THR A 71 -3.59 -15.93 5.31
N PHE A 72 -3.97 -14.67 5.06
CA PHE A 72 -3.60 -13.52 5.90
C PHE A 72 -4.82 -12.72 6.33
N ILE A 73 -4.67 -11.98 7.43
CA ILE A 73 -5.65 -10.98 7.84
C ILE A 73 -5.41 -9.72 7.01
N CYS A 74 -6.07 -9.64 5.85
CA CYS A 74 -5.97 -8.51 4.94
C CYS A 74 -6.93 -7.38 5.39
N ILE A 75 -6.40 -6.22 5.75
CA ILE A 75 -7.16 -5.06 6.23
C ILE A 75 -7.17 -3.94 5.18
N HIS A 76 -8.35 -3.43 4.89
CA HIS A 76 -8.52 -2.26 4.02
C HIS A 76 -8.47 -0.96 4.83
N ALA A 77 -7.30 -0.33 4.92
CA ALA A 77 -7.04 0.86 5.73
C ALA A 77 -7.93 2.05 5.36
N LEU A 78 -8.27 2.21 4.08
CA LEU A 78 -9.20 3.25 3.64
C LEU A 78 -10.59 3.10 4.28
N ARG A 79 -11.06 1.86 4.51
CA ARG A 79 -12.35 1.62 5.19
C ARG A 79 -12.26 2.04 6.65
N LEU A 80 -11.17 1.68 7.33
CA LEU A 80 -10.91 2.08 8.71
C LEU A 80 -10.84 3.61 8.85
N PHE A 81 -10.12 4.27 7.95
CA PHE A 81 -9.97 5.73 7.99
C PHE A 81 -11.30 6.44 7.73
N ARG A 82 -12.18 5.90 6.88
CA ARG A 82 -13.54 6.43 6.69
C ARG A 82 -14.42 6.29 7.93
N GLN A 83 -14.27 5.22 8.70
CA GLN A 83 -15.01 5.03 9.94
C GLN A 83 -14.55 6.01 11.02
N VAL A 84 -13.23 6.24 11.13
CA VAL A 84 -12.63 7.01 12.21
C VAL A 84 -12.54 8.50 11.92
N LEU A 85 -12.44 8.88 10.64
CA LEU A 85 -12.36 10.27 10.18
C LEU A 85 -13.55 10.62 9.29
N PRO A 86 -14.80 10.60 9.80
CA PRO A 86 -15.96 10.90 8.99
C PRO A 86 -15.94 12.36 8.49
N GLY A 87 -16.52 12.60 7.32
CA GLY A 87 -16.71 13.95 6.79
C GLY A 87 -15.50 14.61 6.11
N LEU A 88 -14.42 13.88 5.82
CA LEU A 88 -13.31 14.45 5.05
C LEU A 88 -13.70 14.77 3.61
N ASN A 89 -13.18 15.90 3.08
CA ASN A 89 -13.35 16.31 1.69
C ASN A 89 -12.75 15.32 0.68
N SER A 90 -11.73 14.55 1.12
CA SER A 90 -11.09 13.51 0.31
C SER A 90 -10.52 12.42 1.20
N TYR A 91 -10.58 11.18 0.73
CA TYR A 91 -9.89 10.04 1.34
C TYR A 91 -8.82 9.49 0.40
N LYS A 92 -8.14 10.38 -0.34
CA LYS A 92 -6.89 10.00 -0.98
C LYS A 92 -5.81 9.96 0.10
N LEU A 93 -4.89 8.99 0.03
CA LEU A 93 -3.80 8.87 1.00
C LEU A 93 -3.05 10.20 1.17
N ALA A 94 -2.71 10.86 0.05
CA ALA A 94 -2.05 12.17 0.04
C ALA A 94 -2.82 13.30 0.75
N TYR A 95 -4.16 13.26 0.79
CA TYR A 95 -4.95 14.24 1.54
C TYR A 95 -4.83 14.01 3.05
N ILE A 96 -4.89 12.75 3.47
CA ILE A 96 -4.74 12.37 4.88
C ILE A 96 -3.31 12.62 5.36
N GLU A 97 -2.31 12.35 4.53
CA GLU A 97 -0.92 12.72 4.81
C GLU A 97 -0.76 14.20 5.15
N GLN A 98 -1.38 15.09 4.36
CA GLN A 98 -1.37 16.53 4.63
C GLN A 98 -2.05 16.87 5.95
N LEU A 99 -3.21 16.27 6.24
CA LEU A 99 -3.95 16.48 7.49
C LEU A 99 -3.13 16.12 8.74
N TYR A 100 -2.27 15.11 8.64
CA TYR A 100 -1.40 14.64 9.74
C TYR A 100 0.05 15.09 9.62
N ALA A 101 0.35 16.07 8.76
CA ALA A 101 1.70 16.59 8.49
C ALA A 101 2.75 15.49 8.16
N VAL A 102 2.32 14.39 7.53
CA VAL A 102 3.20 13.34 7.03
C VAL A 102 3.74 13.78 5.67
N GLY A 103 4.99 14.23 5.66
CA GLY A 103 5.63 14.75 4.45
C GLY A 103 6.00 13.67 3.43
N ARG A 104 5.78 13.97 2.14
CA ARG A 104 6.43 13.32 0.99
C ARG A 104 7.72 14.03 0.64
N GLN A 105 8.72 13.33 0.13
CA GLN A 105 9.94 14.01 -0.34
C GLN A 105 9.64 14.81 -1.61
N LYS A 106 8.72 14.33 -2.45
CA LYS A 106 8.23 15.05 -3.63
C LYS A 106 6.77 15.45 -3.45
N ARG A 107 6.52 16.75 -3.23
CA ARG A 107 5.17 17.32 -3.08
C ARG A 107 4.24 17.15 -4.30
N LYS A 108 4.77 16.82 -5.49
CA LYS A 108 4.06 16.94 -6.78
C LYS A 108 4.17 15.75 -7.73
N TYR A 109 4.48 14.55 -7.25
CA TYR A 109 4.28 13.35 -8.10
C TYR A 109 2.81 12.90 -8.00
N LYS A 110 1.88 13.77 -8.44
CA LYS A 110 0.43 13.49 -8.45
C LYS A 110 0.07 13.04 -9.86
N THR A 111 0.29 11.77 -10.13
CA THR A 111 0.28 11.21 -11.47
C THR A 111 -0.91 10.28 -11.64
N SER A 112 -1.64 10.41 -12.75
CA SER A 112 -2.63 9.40 -13.15
C SER A 112 -1.95 8.07 -13.44
N VAL A 113 -2.69 6.95 -13.42
CA VAL A 113 -2.18 5.63 -13.83
C VAL A 113 -1.46 5.71 -15.19
N PHE A 114 -2.01 6.46 -16.15
CA PHE A 114 -1.36 6.72 -17.45
C PHE A 114 0.02 7.37 -17.33
N THR A 115 0.17 8.31 -16.40
CA THR A 115 1.44 9.01 -16.18
C THR A 115 2.44 8.09 -15.49
N ILE A 116 1.99 7.28 -14.52
CA ILE A 116 2.84 6.27 -13.85
C ILE A 116 3.37 5.28 -14.89
N TRP A 117 2.50 4.77 -15.76
CA TRP A 117 2.89 3.83 -16.80
C TRP A 117 3.88 4.44 -17.82
N ARG A 118 3.61 5.66 -18.28
CA ARG A 118 4.51 6.38 -19.18
C ARG A 118 5.89 6.59 -18.54
N ASP A 119 5.91 7.02 -17.28
CA ASP A 119 7.14 7.29 -16.55
C ASP A 119 7.87 6.00 -16.16
N TRP A 120 7.18 4.85 -16.09
CA TRP A 120 7.78 3.53 -15.89
C TRP A 120 8.59 3.04 -17.11
N ALA A 121 8.11 3.35 -18.32
CA ALA A 121 8.79 3.02 -19.57
C ALA A 121 10.12 3.78 -19.73
N ASP A 122 10.20 4.99 -19.16
CA ASP A 122 11.39 5.83 -19.16
C ASP A 122 12.35 5.43 -18.02
N LYS A 123 13.58 5.03 -18.37
CA LYS A 123 14.59 4.58 -17.38
C LYS A 123 14.95 5.66 -16.36
N ASP A 124 14.97 6.93 -16.75
CA ASP A 124 15.37 8.05 -15.89
C ASP A 124 14.25 8.48 -14.94
N LYS A 125 12.99 8.20 -15.32
CA LYS A 125 11.80 8.48 -14.52
C LYS A 125 11.34 7.30 -13.67
N ARG A 126 11.72 6.07 -14.01
CA ARG A 126 11.38 4.86 -13.23
C ARG A 126 11.73 4.97 -11.76
N ARG A 127 12.89 5.55 -11.44
CA ARG A 127 13.30 5.81 -10.05
C ARG A 127 12.30 6.68 -9.27
N HIS A 128 11.61 7.59 -9.95
CA HIS A 128 10.58 8.42 -9.33
C HIS A 128 9.31 7.63 -9.04
N VAL A 129 8.92 6.69 -9.93
CA VAL A 129 7.80 5.78 -9.70
C VAL A 129 8.09 4.88 -8.50
N ILE A 130 9.29 4.28 -8.45
CA ILE A 130 9.73 3.43 -7.32
C ILE A 130 9.73 4.23 -6.01
N GLN A 131 10.29 5.44 -6.02
CA GLN A 131 10.30 6.31 -4.86
C GLN A 131 8.88 6.67 -4.41
N TYR A 132 8.00 7.03 -5.34
CA TYR A 132 6.60 7.40 -5.05
C TYR A 132 5.85 6.25 -4.37
N ASN A 133 5.88 5.06 -4.95
CA ASN A 133 5.20 3.87 -4.42
C ASN A 133 5.82 3.41 -3.08
N THR A 134 7.14 3.54 -2.90
CA THR A 134 7.78 3.29 -1.60
C THR A 134 7.35 4.31 -0.55
N GLU A 135 7.20 5.59 -0.92
CA GLU A 135 6.67 6.63 -0.03
C GLU A 135 5.22 6.35 0.37
N ASP A 136 4.38 5.83 -0.53
CA ASP A 136 2.99 5.46 -0.25
C ASP A 136 2.89 4.41 0.88
N VAL A 137 3.64 3.30 0.81
CA VAL A 137 3.62 2.28 1.87
C VAL A 137 4.24 2.76 3.19
N VAL A 138 5.30 3.57 3.13
CA VAL A 138 5.93 4.15 4.31
C VAL A 138 4.98 5.11 5.02
N ASN A 139 4.30 5.95 4.26
CA ASN A 139 3.36 6.92 4.81
C ASN A 139 2.08 6.26 5.28
N LEU A 140 1.59 5.23 4.57
CA LEU A 140 0.48 4.41 5.03
C LEU A 140 0.78 3.80 6.40
N ARG A 141 1.96 3.21 6.60
CA ARG A 141 2.40 2.71 7.92
C ARG A 141 2.38 3.80 8.98
N LYS A 142 2.99 4.96 8.70
CA LYS A 142 3.05 6.08 9.64
C LYS A 142 1.64 6.56 10.03
N LEU A 143 0.79 6.79 9.03
CA LEU A 143 -0.59 7.25 9.23
C LEU A 143 -1.41 6.23 10.00
N PHE A 144 -1.32 4.95 9.63
CA PHE A 144 -2.03 3.89 10.34
C PHE A 144 -1.67 3.90 11.82
N ARG A 145 -0.38 3.98 12.17
CA ARG A 145 0.09 4.08 13.56
C ARG A 145 -0.42 5.34 14.26
N ILE A 146 -0.30 6.51 13.62
CA ILE A 146 -0.74 7.79 14.19
C ILE A 146 -2.24 7.77 14.46
N ILE A 147 -3.04 7.32 13.49
CA ILE A 147 -4.50 7.30 13.58
C ILE A 147 -4.96 6.26 14.61
N CYS A 148 -4.40 5.05 14.60
CA CYS A 148 -4.75 4.04 15.61
C CYS A 148 -4.43 4.52 17.03
N SER A 149 -3.26 5.14 17.24
CA SER A 149 -2.89 5.68 18.54
C SER A 149 -3.74 6.87 18.96
N ARG A 150 -3.99 7.82 18.04
CA ARG A 150 -4.72 9.07 18.35
C ARG A 150 -6.20 8.81 18.67
N TYR A 151 -6.83 7.88 17.97
CA TYR A 151 -8.25 7.57 18.12
C TYR A 151 -8.50 6.30 18.94
N GLN A 152 -7.45 5.74 19.56
CA GLN A 152 -7.52 4.55 20.40
C GLN A 152 -8.26 3.39 19.71
N ILE A 153 -7.94 3.15 18.44
CA ILE A 153 -8.60 2.14 17.61
C ILE A 153 -8.33 0.75 18.20
N THR A 154 -9.39 -0.03 18.41
CA THR A 154 -9.29 -1.40 18.91
C THR A 154 -9.03 -2.41 17.79
N ASP A 155 -8.53 -3.60 18.16
CA ASP A 155 -8.36 -4.70 17.22
C ASP A 155 -9.68 -5.11 16.55
N GLU A 156 -10.80 -5.02 17.26
CA GLU A 156 -12.14 -5.31 16.72
C GLU A 156 -12.51 -4.32 15.62
N GLN A 157 -12.22 -3.03 15.79
CA GLN A 157 -12.44 -2.01 14.77
C GLN A 157 -11.56 -2.27 13.54
N ILE A 158 -10.29 -2.64 13.74
CA ILE A 158 -9.38 -3.03 12.65
C ILE A 158 -9.94 -4.26 11.91
N LEU A 159 -10.34 -5.30 12.64
CA LEU A 159 -10.86 -6.54 12.08
C LEU A 159 -12.20 -6.36 11.36
N SER A 160 -13.02 -5.38 11.75
CA SER A 160 -14.23 -5.01 11.01
C SER A 160 -13.96 -4.54 9.57
N CYS A 161 -12.71 -4.16 9.29
CA CYS A 161 -12.21 -3.75 7.98
C CYS A 161 -11.48 -4.86 7.22
N ARG A 162 -11.54 -6.11 7.71
CA ARG A 162 -10.98 -7.27 7.01
C ARG A 162 -11.66 -7.46 5.65
N LEU A 163 -10.84 -7.80 4.66
CA LEU A 163 -11.27 -8.25 3.34
C LEU A 163 -11.60 -9.75 3.39
N ILE A 164 -12.76 -10.11 2.87
CA ILE A 164 -13.28 -11.48 2.77
C ILE A 164 -13.18 -11.91 1.30
#